data_AF-A0A963AUM1-F1
#
_entry.id   AF-A0A963AUM1-F1
#
_cell.length_a   1.000
_cell.length_b   1.000
_cell.length_c   1.000
_cell.angle_alpha   90.00
_cell.angle_beta   90.00
_cell.angle_gamma   90.00
#
_symmetry.space_group_name_H-M   'P 1'
#
loop_
_entity.id
_entity.type
_entity.pdbx_description
1 polymer ?
#
loop_
_entity_poly.entity_id
_entity_poly.type
_entity_poly.pdbx_seq_one_letter_code
_entity_poly.pdbx_strand_id
1 'polypeptide(L)'
;MSPAAAFVLALCAPSARATLLDDGGFDAATSGSQTSNSNWVLTTNFPDTTNAGAQFQTGFANANNTGVGGTQPPGTGTGIWIRSFEGNQGEGGDPLVNADITQSILAPFTGNYSLTFVVGRESNFSADQFGVTLFSSGTGGSASVDLRAAVIPDGNLGGAASGNPGGTLFNLFLFGVSAGDTLTVSGFVVNGRDSLLVGGQSAFLDNFELNGVATAPVPSAFALLALGGLLLGVTARRLV
;
A
#
# COMPACT_ATOMS: atom_id res chain seq x y z
N MET A 1 -14.80 57.08 8.43
CA MET A 1 -15.05 55.88 7.61
C MET A 1 -13.80 55.02 7.66
N SER A 2 -13.85 53.89 8.36
CA SER A 2 -12.69 53.00 8.60
C SER A 2 -12.67 51.90 7.53
N PRO A 3 -11.54 51.62 6.85
CA PRO A 3 -11.48 50.46 5.96
C PRO A 3 -11.27 49.21 6.81
N ALA A 4 -12.17 48.24 6.69
CA ALA A 4 -11.99 46.90 7.24
C ALA A 4 -10.97 46.15 6.36
N ALA A 5 -9.84 45.75 6.95
CA ALA A 5 -8.89 44.86 6.28
C ALA A 5 -9.49 43.45 6.24
N ALA A 6 -9.82 42.97 5.05
CA ALA A 6 -10.28 41.60 4.84
C ALA A 6 -9.11 40.63 5.02
N PHE A 7 -9.17 39.83 6.08
CA PHE A 7 -8.23 38.73 6.33
C PHE A 7 -8.66 37.53 5.46
N VAL A 8 -8.01 37.33 4.33
CA VAL A 8 -8.24 36.16 3.49
C VAL A 8 -7.46 34.99 4.09
N LEU A 9 -8.14 34.19 4.93
CA LEU A 9 -7.68 32.84 5.26
C LEU A 9 -7.78 32.00 3.98
N ALA A 10 -6.64 31.78 3.32
CA ALA A 10 -6.52 30.77 2.28
C ALA A 10 -6.60 29.39 2.94
N LEU A 11 -7.82 28.93 3.22
CA LEU A 11 -8.12 27.53 3.52
C LEU A 11 -7.91 26.74 2.23
N CYS A 12 -6.67 26.30 1.99
CA CYS A 12 -6.42 25.30 0.96
C CYS A 12 -7.14 24.01 1.38
N ALA A 13 -8.26 23.71 0.72
CA ALA A 13 -8.86 22.39 0.81
C ALA A 13 -7.83 21.36 0.32
N PRO A 14 -7.67 20.21 1.00
CA PRO A 14 -6.85 19.14 0.47
C PRO A 14 -7.54 18.61 -0.79
N SER A 15 -6.98 18.88 -1.98
CA SER A 15 -7.34 18.13 -3.17
C SER A 15 -7.00 16.67 -2.91
N ALA A 16 -7.98 15.77 -3.06
CA ALA A 16 -7.72 14.34 -3.15
C ALA A 16 -6.69 14.13 -4.25
N ARG A 17 -5.46 13.81 -3.86
CA ARG A 17 -4.36 13.59 -4.78
C ARG A 17 -4.47 12.14 -5.25
N ALA A 18 -4.36 11.90 -6.56
CA ALA A 18 -4.20 10.55 -7.07
C ALA A 18 -2.96 9.92 -6.40
N THR A 19 -3.03 8.62 -6.13
CA THR A 19 -1.92 7.84 -5.60
C THR A 19 -0.64 8.12 -6.41
N LEU A 20 0.50 8.15 -5.71
CA LEU A 20 1.82 8.28 -6.33
C LEU A 20 2.30 6.99 -6.98
N LEU A 21 1.68 5.86 -6.62
CA LEU A 21 1.97 4.56 -7.22
C LEU A 21 1.24 4.42 -8.56
N ASP A 22 1.91 3.77 -9.50
CA ASP A 22 1.32 3.39 -10.78
C ASP A 22 0.60 2.04 -10.59
N ASP A 23 -0.71 2.00 -10.87
CA ASP A 23 -1.51 0.76 -10.91
C ASP A 23 -1.41 -0.13 -9.66
N GLY A 24 -1.60 0.46 -8.46
CA GLY A 24 -1.54 -0.29 -7.20
C GLY A 24 -2.66 -1.32 -6.97
N GLY A 25 -3.72 -1.28 -7.80
CA GLY A 25 -4.77 -2.31 -7.87
C GLY A 25 -4.55 -3.34 -8.99
N PHE A 26 -3.38 -3.30 -9.64
CA PHE A 26 -2.91 -4.28 -10.63
C PHE A 26 -3.86 -4.54 -11.81
N ASP A 27 -4.69 -3.56 -12.20
CA ASP A 27 -5.61 -3.68 -13.32
C ASP A 27 -4.86 -3.86 -14.66
N ALA A 28 -3.60 -3.42 -14.74
CA ALA A 28 -2.74 -3.62 -15.91
C ALA A 28 -2.00 -4.97 -15.92
N ALA A 29 -2.19 -5.81 -14.90
CA ALA A 29 -1.53 -7.09 -14.78
C ALA A 29 -2.20 -8.21 -15.60
N THR A 30 -1.38 -9.17 -16.03
CA THR A 30 -1.89 -10.37 -16.71
C THR A 30 -2.23 -11.43 -15.67
N SER A 31 -3.50 -11.82 -15.59
CA SER A 31 -3.96 -12.86 -14.65
C SER A 31 -3.23 -14.19 -14.88
N GLY A 32 -2.87 -14.87 -13.80
CA GLY A 32 -2.14 -16.14 -13.83
C GLY A 32 -0.66 -15.99 -14.18
N SER A 33 -0.09 -14.79 -14.06
CA SER A 33 1.32 -14.54 -14.41
C SER A 33 2.01 -13.61 -13.41
N GLN A 34 3.32 -13.42 -13.60
CA GLN A 34 4.13 -12.48 -12.83
C GLN A 34 4.30 -11.12 -13.54
N THR A 35 3.59 -10.89 -14.65
CA THR A 35 3.82 -9.74 -15.53
C THR A 35 2.72 -8.71 -15.39
N SER A 36 3.12 -7.44 -15.26
CA SER A 36 2.23 -6.29 -15.37
C SER A 36 2.73 -5.29 -16.40
N ASN A 37 1.81 -4.53 -17.01
CA ASN A 37 2.13 -3.37 -17.84
C ASN A 37 2.28 -2.07 -17.01
N SER A 38 2.46 -2.20 -15.70
CA SER A 38 2.78 -1.10 -14.78
C SER A 38 4.21 -1.20 -14.25
N ASN A 39 4.63 -0.23 -13.45
CA ASN A 39 5.98 -0.18 -12.87
C ASN A 39 6.20 -1.18 -11.71
N TRP A 40 5.23 -2.04 -11.41
CA TRP A 40 5.34 -3.08 -10.40
C TRP A 40 6.18 -4.27 -10.90
N VAL A 41 7.07 -4.74 -10.04
CA VAL A 41 7.91 -5.91 -10.31
C VAL A 41 7.58 -7.00 -9.31
N LEU A 42 6.98 -8.10 -9.78
CA LEU A 42 6.77 -9.32 -9.00
C LEU A 42 7.92 -10.30 -9.26
N THR A 43 8.63 -10.68 -8.21
CA THR A 43 9.61 -11.76 -8.23
C THR A 43 9.13 -12.90 -7.34
N THR A 44 9.27 -14.13 -7.81
CA THR A 44 8.91 -15.31 -7.01
C THR A 44 9.64 -16.55 -7.51
N ASN A 45 9.81 -17.54 -6.64
CA ASN A 45 10.32 -18.85 -7.02
C ASN A 45 9.20 -19.76 -7.55
N PHE A 46 9.61 -20.94 -8.03
CA PHE A 46 8.74 -22.00 -8.51
C PHE A 46 8.92 -23.25 -7.63
N PRO A 47 8.20 -23.35 -6.49
CA PRO A 47 8.32 -24.45 -5.54
C PRO A 47 8.19 -25.84 -6.17
N ASP A 48 7.30 -26.01 -7.14
CA ASP A 48 7.02 -27.30 -7.81
C ASP A 48 7.64 -27.38 -9.22
N THR A 49 8.58 -26.47 -9.53
CA THR A 49 9.21 -26.27 -10.85
C THR A 49 8.32 -25.76 -11.98
N THR A 50 7.00 -25.71 -11.81
CA THR A 50 6.04 -25.41 -12.88
C THR A 50 5.22 -24.16 -12.59
N ASN A 51 4.71 -24.06 -11.37
CA ASN A 51 3.88 -22.99 -10.88
C ASN A 51 4.70 -22.01 -10.03
N ALA A 52 4.41 -20.73 -10.23
CA ALA A 52 4.96 -19.66 -9.42
C ALA A 52 4.34 -19.68 -8.01
N GLY A 53 5.16 -19.44 -6.99
CA GLY A 53 4.68 -19.33 -5.60
C GLY A 53 3.80 -18.10 -5.36
N ALA A 54 3.86 -17.11 -6.24
CA ALA A 54 2.95 -15.98 -6.29
C ALA A 54 2.64 -15.55 -7.73
N GLN A 55 1.47 -14.97 -7.96
CA GLN A 55 1.09 -14.43 -9.27
C GLN A 55 0.04 -13.34 -9.14
N PHE A 56 -0.09 -12.50 -10.16
CA PHE A 56 -1.26 -11.66 -10.33
C PHE A 56 -2.47 -12.54 -10.63
N GLN A 57 -3.59 -12.31 -9.95
CA GLN A 57 -4.76 -13.16 -10.02
C GLN A 57 -6.05 -12.34 -10.00
N THR A 58 -6.86 -12.54 -11.04
CA THR A 58 -8.20 -11.96 -11.11
C THR A 58 -9.21 -12.80 -10.34
N GLY A 59 -10.30 -12.17 -9.90
CA GLY A 59 -11.46 -12.85 -9.37
C GLY A 59 -11.48 -12.98 -7.86
N PHE A 60 -10.73 -13.93 -7.31
CA PHE A 60 -10.88 -14.32 -5.90
C PHE A 60 -9.83 -13.75 -4.95
N ALA A 61 -8.66 -13.33 -5.45
CA ALA A 61 -7.55 -12.84 -4.64
C ALA A 61 -7.34 -11.32 -4.83
N ASN A 62 -8.37 -10.53 -4.56
CA ASN A 62 -8.34 -9.06 -4.71
C ASN A 62 -9.28 -8.37 -3.71
N ALA A 63 -9.07 -7.07 -3.49
CA ALA A 63 -9.83 -6.21 -2.61
C ALA A 63 -11.29 -6.01 -3.04
N ASN A 64 -11.59 -6.23 -4.33
CA ASN A 64 -12.93 -6.06 -4.90
C ASN A 64 -13.78 -7.34 -4.81
N ASN A 65 -13.25 -8.43 -4.26
CA ASN A 65 -13.98 -9.68 -4.11
C ASN A 65 -15.06 -9.58 -3.01
N THR A 66 -16.34 -9.61 -3.40
CA THR A 66 -17.49 -9.48 -2.50
C THR A 66 -18.01 -10.81 -1.92
N GLY A 67 -17.37 -11.94 -2.21
CA GLY A 67 -17.62 -13.19 -1.49
C GLY A 67 -18.72 -14.11 -2.03
N VAL A 68 -19.20 -13.94 -3.27
CA VAL A 68 -20.18 -14.86 -3.88
C VAL A 68 -19.49 -15.81 -4.86
N GLY A 69 -19.21 -17.04 -4.43
CA GLY A 69 -18.78 -18.11 -5.31
C GLY A 69 -19.98 -18.75 -6.02
N GLY A 70 -20.04 -18.62 -7.34
CA GLY A 70 -21.08 -19.20 -8.19
C GLY A 70 -20.64 -19.24 -9.66
N THR A 71 -21.42 -19.90 -10.52
CA THR A 71 -21.15 -20.12 -11.96
C THR A 71 -21.33 -18.87 -12.85
N GLN A 72 -21.23 -17.67 -12.28
CA GLN A 72 -21.22 -16.35 -12.94
C GLN A 72 -19.98 -15.56 -12.47
N PRO A 73 -19.33 -14.73 -13.32
CA PRO A 73 -17.92 -14.34 -13.15
C PRO A 73 -17.69 -13.48 -11.89
N PRO A 74 -17.03 -14.01 -10.85
CA PRO A 74 -16.48 -13.21 -9.76
C PRO A 74 -15.17 -12.62 -10.28
N GLY A 75 -15.06 -11.29 -10.44
CA GLY A 75 -13.80 -10.68 -10.91
C GLY A 75 -13.90 -9.41 -11.74
N THR A 76 -13.88 -8.28 -11.06
CA THR A 76 -13.27 -7.05 -11.59
C THR A 76 -12.20 -6.63 -10.60
N GLY A 77 -10.94 -6.65 -11.02
CA GLY A 77 -9.80 -6.39 -10.16
C GLY A 77 -8.84 -7.57 -10.12
N THR A 78 -7.58 -7.23 -9.92
CA THR A 78 -6.46 -8.16 -9.89
C THR A 78 -5.70 -7.89 -8.61
N GLY A 79 -5.39 -8.92 -7.84
CA GLY A 79 -4.47 -8.78 -6.72
C GLY A 79 -3.26 -9.68 -6.91
N ILE A 80 -2.33 -9.63 -5.97
CA ILE A 80 -1.24 -10.60 -5.89
C ILE A 80 -1.73 -11.74 -5.02
N TRP A 81 -1.80 -12.92 -5.62
CA TRP A 81 -2.11 -14.14 -4.93
C TRP A 81 -0.83 -14.90 -4.59
N ILE A 82 -0.65 -15.17 -3.30
CA ILE A 82 0.43 -16.00 -2.79
C ILE A 82 -0.14 -17.42 -2.66
N ARG A 83 0.34 -18.31 -3.54
CA ARG A 83 -0.10 -19.70 -3.70
C ARG A 83 0.74 -20.57 -2.79
N SER A 84 0.44 -20.59 -1.49
CA SER A 84 1.20 -21.49 -0.60
C SER A 84 0.81 -22.96 -0.77
N PHE A 85 -0.16 -23.30 -1.63
CA PHE A 85 -0.73 -24.66 -1.74
C PHE A 85 -0.55 -25.39 -3.09
N GLU A 86 0.17 -24.83 -4.06
CA GLU A 86 0.44 -25.55 -5.31
C GLU A 86 1.82 -26.19 -5.32
N GLY A 87 1.79 -27.50 -5.09
CA GLY A 87 2.92 -28.41 -5.12
C GLY A 87 2.57 -29.66 -4.32
N ASN A 88 3.29 -30.75 -4.53
CA ASN A 88 3.11 -32.00 -3.81
C ASN A 88 3.72 -31.89 -2.39
N GLN A 89 3.50 -30.76 -1.70
CA GLN A 89 4.18 -30.38 -0.46
C GLN A 89 3.57 -31.03 0.78
N GLY A 90 2.63 -31.96 0.57
CA GLY A 90 2.37 -33.07 1.48
C GLY A 90 3.63 -33.92 1.66
N GLU A 91 4.49 -33.50 2.59
CA GLU A 91 5.65 -34.24 3.13
C GLU A 91 6.91 -34.35 2.22
N GLY A 92 6.95 -33.68 1.05
CA GLY A 92 7.85 -34.03 -0.07
C GLY A 92 9.13 -33.22 -0.36
N GLY A 93 9.57 -32.28 0.47
CA GLY A 93 10.89 -31.61 0.29
C GLY A 93 10.98 -30.54 -0.82
N ASP A 94 9.85 -30.09 -1.37
CA ASP A 94 9.80 -28.95 -2.29
C ASP A 94 10.26 -27.65 -1.58
N PRO A 95 10.91 -26.70 -2.28
CA PRO A 95 11.28 -25.40 -1.73
C PRO A 95 10.09 -24.61 -1.17
N LEU A 96 10.34 -23.81 -0.14
CA LEU A 96 9.33 -22.90 0.42
C LEU A 96 9.09 -21.71 -0.51
N VAL A 97 7.88 -21.15 -0.47
CA VAL A 97 7.50 -19.99 -1.29
C VAL A 97 8.26 -18.75 -0.84
N ASN A 98 8.91 -18.08 -1.78
CA ASN A 98 9.47 -16.76 -1.61
C ASN A 98 8.94 -15.87 -2.73
N ALA A 99 8.40 -14.70 -2.35
CA ALA A 99 7.94 -13.72 -3.31
C ALA A 99 8.13 -12.31 -2.77
N ASP A 100 8.40 -11.38 -3.68
CA ASP A 100 8.51 -9.95 -3.41
C ASP A 100 7.86 -9.17 -4.56
N ILE A 101 6.97 -8.26 -4.22
CA ILE A 101 6.40 -7.27 -5.11
C ILE A 101 6.95 -5.90 -4.75
N THR A 102 7.53 -5.19 -5.72
CA THR A 102 8.08 -3.85 -5.48
C THR A 102 7.65 -2.83 -6.51
N GLN A 103 7.53 -1.59 -6.04
CA GLN A 103 7.53 -0.40 -6.88
C GLN A 103 8.29 0.71 -6.15
N SER A 104 9.06 1.49 -6.91
CA SER A 104 9.82 2.64 -6.40
C SER A 104 9.47 3.91 -7.14
N ILE A 105 9.29 5.00 -6.41
CA ILE A 105 8.99 6.33 -6.95
C ILE A 105 9.83 7.38 -6.24
N LEU A 106 10.15 8.49 -6.91
CA LEU A 106 10.82 9.62 -6.25
C LEU A 106 9.79 10.45 -5.49
N ALA A 107 10.09 10.78 -4.23
CA ALA A 107 9.31 11.69 -3.41
C ALA A 107 9.21 13.06 -4.11
N PRO A 108 8.03 13.49 -4.60
CA PRO A 108 7.94 14.70 -5.40
C PRO A 108 8.06 16.00 -4.58
N PHE A 109 7.96 15.91 -3.25
CA PHE A 109 8.10 17.03 -2.33
C PHE A 109 8.52 16.57 -0.93
N THR A 110 9.04 17.49 -0.12
CA THR A 110 9.30 17.23 1.29
C THR A 110 7.98 17.16 2.06
N GLY A 111 7.79 16.12 2.87
CA GLY A 111 6.55 15.93 3.60
C GLY A 111 6.38 14.58 4.28
N ASN A 112 5.14 14.26 4.60
CA ASN A 112 4.75 12.97 5.17
C ASN A 112 4.07 12.13 4.10
N TYR A 113 4.26 10.81 4.18
CA TYR A 113 3.72 9.86 3.22
C TYR A 113 2.95 8.76 3.95
N SER A 114 1.79 8.38 3.40
CA SER A 114 0.91 7.33 3.91
C SER A 114 0.68 6.31 2.81
N LEU A 115 0.99 5.04 3.10
CA LEU A 115 0.70 3.92 2.23
C LEU A 115 -0.49 3.15 2.79
N THR A 116 -1.57 3.05 2.03
CA THR A 116 -2.67 2.13 2.30
C THR A 116 -2.62 0.94 1.35
N PHE A 117 -3.06 -0.22 1.83
CA PHE A 117 -3.14 -1.46 1.04
C PHE A 117 -4.08 -2.44 1.73
N VAL A 118 -4.53 -3.43 0.97
CA VAL A 118 -5.48 -4.45 1.41
C VAL A 118 -4.79 -5.81 1.48
N VAL A 119 -5.10 -6.56 2.53
CA VAL A 119 -4.59 -7.91 2.74
C VAL A 119 -5.73 -8.87 3.07
N GLY A 120 -5.74 -10.03 2.42
CA GLY A 120 -6.49 -11.18 2.90
C GLY A 120 -5.57 -12.36 3.12
N ARG A 121 -5.96 -13.24 4.02
CA ARG A 121 -5.19 -14.41 4.41
C ARG A 121 -6.11 -15.46 4.98
N GLU A 122 -5.86 -16.72 4.64
CA GLU A 122 -6.53 -17.86 5.27
C GLU A 122 -5.99 -18.10 6.68
N SER A 123 -6.86 -18.50 7.60
CA SER A 123 -6.51 -18.71 9.01
C SER A 123 -5.36 -19.69 9.25
N ASN A 124 -5.13 -20.63 8.34
CA ASN A 124 -4.04 -21.60 8.39
C ASN A 124 -2.73 -21.11 7.72
N PHE A 125 -2.70 -19.95 7.05
CA PHE A 125 -1.51 -19.45 6.33
C PHE A 125 -0.28 -19.33 7.23
N SER A 126 0.84 -19.92 6.77
CA SER A 126 2.09 -19.97 7.49
C SER A 126 3.28 -19.57 6.60
N ALA A 127 4.14 -18.73 7.15
CA ALA A 127 5.41 -18.32 6.55
C ALA A 127 6.41 -17.94 7.64
N ASP A 128 7.70 -17.95 7.33
CA ASP A 128 8.70 -17.39 8.25
C ASP A 128 8.56 -15.87 8.33
N GLN A 129 8.21 -15.21 7.21
CA GLN A 129 7.84 -13.80 7.18
C GLN A 129 6.73 -13.54 6.14
N PHE A 130 5.82 -12.64 6.46
CA PHE A 130 4.85 -12.09 5.50
C PHE A 130 4.54 -10.66 5.93
N GLY A 131 4.74 -9.69 5.04
CA GLY A 131 4.67 -8.29 5.43
C GLY A 131 4.65 -7.33 4.26
N VAL A 132 4.42 -6.07 4.61
CA VAL A 132 4.58 -4.93 3.71
C VAL A 132 5.48 -3.91 4.38
N THR A 133 6.38 -3.32 3.60
CA THR A 133 7.31 -2.25 4.00
C THR A 133 7.16 -1.05 3.09
N LEU A 134 7.12 0.13 3.69
CA LEU A 134 7.34 1.41 3.04
C LEU A 134 8.69 1.96 3.53
N PHE A 135 9.58 2.27 2.60
CA PHE A 135 10.94 2.73 2.90
C PHE A 135 11.27 4.00 2.12
N SER A 136 12.03 4.91 2.74
CA SER A 136 12.66 6.06 2.09
C SER A 136 14.17 5.92 2.12
N SER A 137 14.83 6.10 0.97
CA SER A 137 16.28 5.94 0.82
C SER A 137 17.13 6.97 1.56
N GLY A 138 16.54 8.09 1.99
CA GLY A 138 17.23 9.19 2.65
C GLY A 138 16.64 9.48 4.03
N THR A 139 15.63 10.34 4.04
CA THR A 139 14.97 10.83 5.27
C THR A 139 13.60 10.17 5.48
N GLY A 140 13.15 10.07 6.73
CA GLY A 140 11.86 9.49 7.09
C GLY A 140 11.88 7.99 7.41
N GLY A 141 12.97 7.28 7.09
CA GLY A 141 13.22 5.91 7.56
C GLY A 141 12.35 4.84 6.89
N SER A 142 11.91 3.85 7.68
CA SER A 142 11.04 2.76 7.24
C SER A 142 9.84 2.56 8.17
N ALA A 143 8.76 2.05 7.60
CA ALA A 143 7.60 1.54 8.32
C ALA A 143 7.24 0.17 7.74
N SER A 144 6.93 -0.79 8.59
CA SER A 144 6.57 -2.16 8.18
C SER A 144 5.48 -2.73 9.08
N VAL A 145 4.76 -3.72 8.56
CA VAL A 145 3.81 -4.54 9.34
C VAL A 145 4.10 -6.03 9.13
N ASP A 146 4.13 -6.80 10.23
CA ASP A 146 4.11 -8.27 10.18
C ASP A 146 2.66 -8.73 10.03
N LEU A 147 2.31 -9.10 8.80
CA LEU A 147 0.96 -9.54 8.43
C LEU A 147 0.66 -10.94 8.94
N ARG A 148 1.66 -11.67 9.46
CA ARG A 148 1.41 -12.96 10.11
C ARG A 148 0.76 -12.77 11.48
N ALA A 149 1.24 -11.78 12.22
CA ALA A 149 0.77 -11.46 13.57
C ALA A 149 -0.43 -10.50 13.58
N ALA A 150 -0.70 -9.83 12.45
CA ALA A 150 -1.82 -8.91 12.31
C ALA A 150 -3.18 -9.61 12.43
N VAL A 151 -4.15 -8.90 13.02
CA VAL A 151 -5.54 -9.35 13.09
C VAL A 151 -6.17 -9.17 11.71
N ILE A 152 -6.20 -10.25 10.95
CA ILE A 152 -6.86 -10.34 9.65
C ILE A 152 -7.97 -11.37 9.84
N PRO A 153 -9.25 -10.97 9.92
CA PRO A 153 -10.35 -11.92 9.96
C PRO A 153 -10.27 -12.85 8.77
N ASP A 154 -10.58 -14.13 8.98
CA ASP A 154 -10.44 -15.17 7.97
C ASP A 154 -11.13 -14.71 6.67
N GLY A 155 -10.30 -14.47 5.66
CA GLY A 155 -10.67 -13.77 4.44
C GLY A 155 -10.87 -14.76 3.32
N ASN A 156 -11.87 -14.51 2.48
CA ASN A 156 -12.16 -15.38 1.36
C ASN A 156 -11.02 -15.33 0.34
N LEU A 157 -10.24 -16.40 0.26
CA LEU A 157 -9.25 -16.63 -0.79
C LEU A 157 -9.70 -17.74 -1.75
N GLY A 158 -11.00 -17.83 -2.09
CA GLY A 158 -11.45 -18.75 -3.15
C GLY A 158 -12.82 -19.43 -3.04
N GLY A 159 -13.72 -19.07 -2.12
CA GLY A 159 -15.04 -19.71 -1.97
C GLY A 159 -16.10 -18.87 -1.24
N ALA A 160 -17.37 -19.12 -1.54
CA ALA A 160 -18.54 -18.28 -1.24
C ALA A 160 -18.92 -17.98 0.24
N ALA A 161 -18.01 -17.99 1.21
CA ALA A 161 -18.39 -17.86 2.63
C ALA A 161 -17.28 -17.35 3.56
N SER A 162 -16.77 -16.12 3.36
CA SER A 162 -16.04 -15.44 4.45
C SER A 162 -16.87 -14.35 5.13
N GLY A 163 -16.56 -14.10 6.40
CA GLY A 163 -17.07 -12.95 7.13
C GLY A 163 -16.35 -11.63 6.81
N ASN A 164 -15.39 -11.65 5.87
CA ASN A 164 -14.55 -10.50 5.53
C ASN A 164 -14.31 -10.41 4.00
N PRO A 165 -15.34 -10.10 3.20
CA PRO A 165 -15.18 -9.84 1.77
C PRO A 165 -14.26 -8.63 1.55
N GLY A 166 -13.38 -8.70 0.56
CA GLY A 166 -12.47 -7.61 0.20
C GLY A 166 -11.25 -7.43 1.10
N GLY A 167 -11.03 -8.28 2.10
CA GLY A 167 -9.82 -8.25 2.93
C GLY A 167 -9.80 -7.14 3.98
N THR A 168 -8.61 -6.88 4.54
CA THR A 168 -8.39 -5.94 5.65
C THR A 168 -7.48 -4.81 5.19
N LEU A 169 -7.89 -3.57 5.43
CA LEU A 169 -7.11 -2.37 5.10
C LEU A 169 -6.02 -2.13 6.15
N PHE A 170 -4.80 -1.87 5.67
CA PHE A 170 -3.65 -1.47 6.48
C PHE A 170 -3.14 -0.09 6.06
N ASN A 171 -2.42 0.56 6.97
CA ASN A 171 -1.78 1.84 6.71
C ASN A 171 -0.38 1.92 7.34
N LEU A 172 0.60 2.43 6.60
CA LEU A 172 1.96 2.72 7.03
C LEU A 172 2.30 4.19 6.79
N PHE A 173 3.09 4.79 7.67
CA PHE A 173 3.43 6.21 7.60
C PHE A 173 4.94 6.44 7.64
N LEU A 174 5.43 7.33 6.78
CA LEU A 174 6.74 7.97 6.90
C LEU A 174 6.56 9.45 7.18
N PHE A 175 7.42 10.00 8.04
CA PHE A 175 7.39 11.40 8.45
C PHE A 175 8.67 12.13 8.04
N GLY A 176 8.55 13.35 7.53
CA GLY A 176 9.71 14.18 7.21
C GLY A 176 10.61 13.63 6.10
N VAL A 177 10.02 12.98 5.10
CA VAL A 177 10.71 12.55 3.87
C VAL A 177 11.07 13.78 3.05
N SER A 178 12.24 13.80 2.43
CA SER A 178 12.76 14.89 1.62
C SER A 178 12.38 14.72 0.16
N ALA A 179 12.14 15.83 -0.55
CA ALA A 179 11.96 15.79 -1.99
C ALA A 179 13.18 15.14 -2.67
N GLY A 180 12.94 14.19 -3.57
CA GLY A 180 13.97 13.43 -4.27
C GLY A 180 14.43 12.16 -3.58
N ASP A 181 14.01 11.88 -2.34
CA ASP A 181 14.22 10.56 -1.74
C ASP A 181 13.48 9.48 -2.57
N THR A 182 14.07 8.30 -2.75
CA THR A 182 13.37 7.17 -3.36
C THR A 182 12.47 6.53 -2.31
N LEU A 183 11.17 6.50 -2.59
CA LEU A 183 10.17 5.77 -1.84
C LEU A 183 9.98 4.39 -2.47
N THR A 184 10.21 3.34 -1.68
CA THR A 184 10.04 1.95 -2.12
C THR A 184 8.93 1.30 -1.30
N VAL A 185 7.94 0.75 -2.00
CA VAL A 185 6.92 -0.14 -1.43
C VAL A 185 7.32 -1.57 -1.77
N SER A 186 7.41 -2.43 -0.76
CA SER A 186 7.65 -3.88 -0.91
C SER A 186 6.57 -4.66 -0.15
N GLY A 187 5.90 -5.58 -0.84
CA GLY A 187 5.12 -6.65 -0.21
C GLY A 187 5.85 -7.97 -0.39
N PHE A 188 6.01 -8.75 0.67
CA PHE A 188 6.89 -9.92 0.62
C PHE A 188 6.37 -11.09 1.44
N VAL A 189 6.75 -12.28 1.01
CA VAL A 189 6.66 -13.54 1.76
C VAL A 189 8.01 -14.23 1.71
N VAL A 190 8.48 -14.68 2.87
CA VAL A 190 9.68 -15.50 3.01
C VAL A 190 9.27 -16.83 3.59
N ASN A 191 9.67 -17.89 2.89
CA ASN A 191 9.43 -19.27 3.30
C ASN A 191 7.95 -19.58 3.63
N GLY A 192 7.04 -19.18 2.73
CA GLY A 192 5.63 -19.58 2.77
C GLY A 192 5.49 -21.10 2.64
N ARG A 193 4.58 -21.68 3.42
CA ARG A 193 4.43 -23.14 3.61
C ARG A 193 3.07 -23.60 3.13
N ASP A 194 3.04 -24.82 2.60
CA ASP A 194 1.79 -25.49 2.30
C ASP A 194 1.03 -25.95 3.54
N SER A 195 -0.29 -25.94 3.40
CA SER A 195 -1.22 -26.58 4.30
C SER A 195 -1.39 -28.04 3.91
N LEU A 196 -1.08 -28.92 4.85
CA LEU A 196 -1.54 -30.32 4.79
C LEU A 196 -3.08 -30.45 4.88
N LEU A 197 -3.82 -29.34 5.04
CA LEU A 197 -5.27 -29.30 5.10
C LEU A 197 -5.88 -29.13 3.69
N VAL A 198 -6.96 -29.86 3.44
CA VAL A 198 -7.78 -29.71 2.23
C VAL A 198 -8.45 -28.34 2.28
N GLY A 199 -8.13 -27.45 1.33
CA GLY A 199 -8.70 -26.10 1.26
C GLY A 199 -7.70 -25.00 0.92
N GLY A 200 -6.39 -25.27 0.99
CA GLY A 200 -5.34 -24.31 0.64
C GLY A 200 -4.83 -23.48 1.83
N GLN A 201 -3.65 -22.88 1.65
CA GLN A 201 -3.10 -21.78 2.45
C GLN A 201 -2.74 -20.67 1.48
N SER A 202 -3.45 -19.57 1.55
CA SER A 202 -3.25 -18.44 0.66
C SER A 202 -3.16 -17.15 1.42
N ALA A 203 -2.52 -16.18 0.79
CA ALA A 203 -2.66 -14.78 1.13
C ALA A 203 -2.84 -13.96 -0.16
N PHE A 204 -3.40 -12.77 -0.04
CA PHE A 204 -3.35 -11.78 -1.11
C PHE A 204 -2.94 -10.40 -0.61
N LEU A 205 -2.33 -9.63 -1.51
CA LEU A 205 -2.05 -8.21 -1.37
C LEU A 205 -2.68 -7.46 -2.54
N ASP A 206 -3.31 -6.32 -2.28
CA ASP A 206 -3.98 -5.53 -3.31
C ASP A 206 -4.15 -4.05 -2.92
N ASN A 207 -4.53 -3.21 -3.89
CA ASN A 207 -4.95 -1.83 -3.76
C ASN A 207 -3.95 -0.94 -2.99
N PHE A 208 -2.69 -0.96 -3.42
CA PHE A 208 -1.64 -0.12 -2.89
C PHE A 208 -1.84 1.34 -3.31
N GLU A 209 -2.01 2.23 -2.33
CA GLU A 209 -2.14 3.66 -2.55
C GLU A 209 -1.15 4.43 -1.70
N LEU A 210 -0.24 5.19 -2.34
CA LEU A 210 0.73 6.03 -1.65
C LEU A 210 0.36 7.49 -1.81
N ASN A 211 0.04 8.14 -0.70
CA ASN A 211 -0.37 9.54 -0.67
C ASN A 211 0.65 10.37 0.12
N GLY A 212 1.09 11.49 -0.46
CA GLY A 212 1.99 12.42 0.21
C GLY A 212 1.31 13.74 0.56
N VAL A 213 1.62 14.29 1.73
CA VAL A 213 1.21 15.63 2.17
C VAL A 213 2.45 16.48 2.35
N ALA A 214 2.57 17.54 1.56
CA ALA A 214 3.67 18.47 1.66
C ALA A 214 3.65 19.17 3.02
N THR A 215 4.78 19.24 3.69
CA THR A 215 4.92 20.19 4.80
C THR A 215 4.89 21.58 4.20
N ALA A 216 3.92 22.39 4.63
CA ALA A 216 3.87 23.80 4.25
C ALA A 216 5.25 24.43 4.53
N PRO A 217 5.76 25.30 3.62
CA PRO A 217 6.95 26.07 3.94
C PRO A 217 6.70 26.76 5.27
N VAL A 218 7.55 26.52 6.27
CA VAL A 218 7.53 27.35 7.48
C VAL A 218 7.68 28.78 6.97
N PRO A 219 6.75 29.69 7.28
CA PRO A 219 6.86 31.07 6.82
C PRO A 219 8.25 31.55 7.17
N SER A 220 9.00 32.01 6.17
CA SER A 220 10.35 32.49 6.41
C SER A 220 10.27 33.57 7.49
N ALA A 221 11.30 33.68 8.34
CA ALA A 221 11.33 34.73 9.37
C ALA A 221 11.11 36.13 8.76
N PHE A 222 11.46 36.32 7.48
CA PHE A 222 11.14 37.53 6.70
C PHE A 222 9.64 37.75 6.46
N ALA A 223 8.85 36.71 6.20
CA ALA A 223 7.40 36.84 6.08
C ALA A 223 6.74 37.21 7.42
N LEU A 224 7.24 36.64 8.53
CA LEU A 224 6.82 36.99 9.89
C LEU A 224 7.23 38.42 10.28
N LEU A 225 8.44 38.84 9.92
CA LEU A 225 8.94 40.21 10.14
C LEU A 225 8.20 41.23 9.28
N ALA A 226 7.87 40.90 8.03
CA ALA A 226 7.06 41.76 7.16
C ALA A 226 5.65 41.92 7.72
N LEU A 227 5.04 40.85 8.24
CA LEU A 227 3.73 40.90 8.90
C LEU A 227 3.79 41.70 10.21
N GLY A 228 4.82 41.49 11.03
CA GLY A 228 5.07 42.24 12.27
C GLY A 228 5.32 43.73 12.01
N GLY A 229 6.08 44.06 10.97
CA GLY A 229 6.34 45.44 10.54
C GLY A 229 5.10 46.15 10.00
N LEU A 230 4.23 45.44 9.27
CA LEU A 230 2.95 45.97 8.80
C LEU A 230 2.01 46.27 9.97
N LEU A 231 1.96 45.39 10.97
CA LEU A 231 1.14 45.58 12.19
C LEU A 231 1.63 46.78 13.02
N LEU A 232 2.95 46.94 13.17
CA LEU A 232 3.54 48.09 13.87
C LEU A 232 3.33 49.41 13.12
N GLY A 233 3.43 49.40 11.79
CA GLY A 233 3.18 50.58 10.94
C GLY A 233 1.74 51.07 10.98
N VAL A 234 0.76 50.16 11.13
CA VAL A 234 -0.67 50.52 11.27
C VAL A 234 -0.96 51.09 12.65
N THR A 235 -0.30 50.64 13.71
CA THR A 235 -0.43 51.26 15.05
C THR A 235 0.23 52.64 15.14
N ALA A 236 1.36 52.85 14.46
CA ALA A 236 2.07 54.14 14.49
C ALA A 236 1.32 55.27 13.78
N ARG A 237 0.51 54.97 12.75
CA ARG A 237 -0.31 55.95 12.01
C ARG A 237 -1.57 56.43 12.73
N ARG A 238 -1.90 55.88 13.90
CA ARG A 238 -3.06 56.30 14.71
C ARG A 238 -2.71 57.24 15.88
N LEU A 239 -1.44 57.59 16.05
CA LEU A 239 -0.94 58.43 17.14
C LEU A 239 -0.47 59.83 16.68
N VAL A 240 -0.85 60.27 15.49
CA VAL A 240 -0.66 61.66 15.01
C VAL A 240 -2.00 62.25 14.62
#